data_AF-A0A5Q2NJH5-F1
#
_entry.id   AF-A0A5Q2NJH5-F1
#
_cell.length_a   1.000
_cell.length_b   1.000
_cell.length_c   1.000
_cell.angle_alpha   90.00
_cell.angle_beta   90.00
_cell.angle_gamma   90.00
#
_symmetry.space_group_name_H-M   'P 1'
#
loop_
_entity.id
_entity.type
_entity.pdbx_description
1 polymer ?
#
loop_
_entity_poly.entity_id
_entity_poly.type
_entity_poly.pdbx_seq_one_letter_code
_entity_poly.pdbx_strand_id
1 'polypeptide(L)'
;MLAYVDESGFPHPNDETKHPVLAAVCIPKDEVRMIMQRMYALKMELYGRQDVELKAVNVLKPKSMTKNVTNKAFADRVVAEVLCTILNLKVFAIVMDKPETPLEIERGTFPNHYRFLLQRINGYSHMRGKKCIVAFDSQDEGNDMLISHKMKNYLFRSGEGISCTSIVESAFFVSSKVEEGIQLADLCAGVIRKYHELCVGAATMDPFSTWINELYAKIQSRTCLVPSPHGDQQLHGIYKMPYRLLARG
;
A
#
# COMPACT_ATOMS: atom_id res chain seq x y z
N MET A 1 -13.33 8.39 4.92
CA MET A 1 -11.91 7.98 5.04
C MET A 1 -11.23 8.21 3.71
N LEU A 2 -9.89 8.29 3.73
CA LEU A 2 -9.06 8.29 2.53
C LEU A 2 -8.20 7.03 2.56
N ALA A 3 -8.11 6.31 1.45
CA ALA A 3 -7.19 5.19 1.28
C ALA A 3 -6.23 5.55 0.16
N TYR A 4 -4.97 5.76 0.50
CA TYR A 4 -3.89 6.02 -0.46
C TYR A 4 -3.30 4.68 -0.88
N VAL A 5 -3.23 4.43 -2.18
CA VAL A 5 -2.82 3.16 -2.76
C VAL A 5 -1.57 3.36 -3.60
N ASP A 6 -0.57 2.52 -3.36
CA ASP A 6 0.65 2.49 -4.15
C ASP A 6 1.19 1.05 -4.26
N GLU A 7 2.06 0.83 -5.23
CA GLU A 7 2.66 -0.46 -5.56
C GLU A 7 4.18 -0.45 -5.42
N SER A 8 4.73 -1.58 -4.97
CA SER A 8 6.18 -1.83 -4.99
C SER A 8 6.48 -3.03 -5.87
N GLY A 9 7.00 -2.73 -7.06
CA GLY A 9 7.25 -3.69 -8.12
C GLY A 9 5.97 -4.19 -8.79
N PHE A 10 6.10 -4.74 -10.00
CA PHE A 10 4.97 -5.12 -10.84
C PHE A 10 4.92 -6.65 -11.01
N PRO A 11 3.73 -7.29 -10.99
CA PRO A 11 3.59 -8.73 -11.19
C PRO A 11 3.82 -9.11 -12.66
N HIS A 12 5.08 -9.11 -13.09
CA HIS A 12 5.49 -9.42 -14.46
C HIS A 12 6.82 -10.22 -14.47
N PRO A 13 7.01 -11.14 -15.43
CA PRO A 13 8.22 -11.99 -15.50
C PRO A 13 9.53 -11.22 -15.65
N ASN A 14 9.48 -9.99 -16.15
CA ASN A 14 10.68 -9.15 -16.31
C ASN A 14 10.95 -8.20 -15.13
N ASP A 15 10.07 -8.13 -14.13
CA ASP A 15 10.33 -7.31 -12.94
C ASP A 15 11.42 -7.96 -12.06
N GLU A 16 12.27 -7.15 -11.43
CA GLU A 16 13.31 -7.64 -10.53
C GLU A 16 12.73 -8.18 -9.21
N THR A 17 11.55 -7.71 -8.80
CA THR A 17 10.89 -8.15 -7.57
C THR A 17 10.42 -9.60 -7.68
N LYS A 18 10.67 -10.39 -6.62
CA LYS A 18 10.05 -11.73 -6.48
C LYS A 18 8.68 -11.66 -5.84
N HIS A 19 8.41 -10.59 -5.10
CA HIS A 19 7.19 -10.42 -4.33
C HIS A 19 6.60 -9.03 -4.56
N PRO A 20 5.98 -8.76 -5.72
CA PRO A 20 5.27 -7.50 -5.95
C PRO A 20 4.23 -7.26 -4.85
N VAL A 21 4.06 -6.01 -4.42
CA VAL A 21 3.11 -5.65 -3.36
C VAL A 21 2.26 -4.47 -3.78
N LEU A 22 0.94 -4.59 -3.64
CA LEU A 22 0.02 -3.45 -3.68
C LEU A 22 -0.41 -3.14 -2.25
N ALA A 23 -0.20 -1.92 -1.76
CA ALA A 23 -0.55 -1.52 -0.40
C ALA A 23 -1.51 -0.34 -0.37
N ALA A 24 -2.29 -0.25 0.71
CA ALA A 24 -3.13 0.88 1.03
C ALA A 24 -2.85 1.39 2.45
N VAL A 25 -2.80 2.71 2.60
CA VAL A 25 -2.81 3.38 3.90
C VAL A 25 -4.15 4.10 4.05
N CYS A 26 -4.99 3.57 4.94
CA CYS A 26 -6.33 4.06 5.24
C CYS A 26 -6.28 5.05 6.42
N ILE A 27 -6.69 6.29 6.16
CA ILE A 27 -6.59 7.43 7.08
C ILE A 27 -7.99 8.01 7.34
N PRO A 28 -8.40 8.20 8.60
CA PRO A 28 -9.57 9.01 8.95
C PRO A 28 -9.41 10.45 8.45
N LYS A 29 -10.46 11.05 7.88
CA LYS A 29 -10.36 12.37 7.23
C LYS A 29 -9.86 13.46 8.18
N ASP A 30 -10.23 13.37 9.44
CA ASP A 30 -9.84 14.24 10.55
C ASP A 30 -8.36 14.14 10.93
N GLU A 31 -7.69 13.04 10.61
CA GLU A 31 -6.27 12.79 10.93
C GLU A 31 -5.31 13.22 9.81
N VAL A 32 -5.82 13.51 8.61
CA VAL A 32 -5.01 13.85 7.43
C VAL A 32 -4.14 15.08 7.69
N ARG A 33 -4.70 16.11 8.31
CA ARG A 33 -3.97 17.34 8.66
C ARG A 33 -2.79 17.05 9.59
N MET A 34 -2.97 16.15 10.56
CA MET A 34 -1.91 15.80 11.49
C MET A 34 -0.76 15.07 10.78
N ILE A 35 -1.07 14.19 9.82
CA ILE A 35 -0.06 13.52 8.98
C ILE A 35 0.76 14.54 8.21
N MET A 36 0.10 15.46 7.51
CA MET A 36 0.76 16.49 6.71
C MET A 36 1.69 17.35 7.58
N GLN A 37 1.23 17.77 8.76
CA GLN A 37 2.03 18.57 9.69
C GLN A 37 3.26 17.81 10.20
N ARG A 38 3.12 16.53 10.57
CA ARG A 38 4.24 15.72 11.04
C ARG A 38 5.24 15.43 9.93
N MET A 39 4.76 15.07 8.75
CA MET A 39 5.61 14.86 7.57
C MET A 39 6.38 16.13 7.22
N TYR A 40 5.72 17.29 7.23
CA TYR A 40 6.38 18.58 7.04
C TYR A 40 7.49 18.82 8.07
N ALA A 41 7.18 18.64 9.36
CA ALA A 41 8.16 18.80 10.44
C ALA A 41 9.37 17.88 10.25
N LEU A 42 9.14 16.60 9.94
CA LEU A 42 10.21 15.63 9.67
C LEU A 42 11.10 16.05 8.49
N LYS A 43 10.49 16.49 7.38
CA LYS A 43 11.22 16.95 6.18
C LYS A 43 12.08 18.18 6.51
N MET A 44 11.51 19.15 7.24
CA MET A 44 12.24 20.36 7.67
C MET A 44 13.38 20.04 8.64
N GLU A 45 13.16 19.18 9.63
CA GLU A 45 14.18 18.82 10.62
C GLU A 45 15.35 18.02 10.02
N LEU A 46 15.07 17.09 9.11
CA LEU A 46 16.09 16.20 8.55
C LEU A 46 16.80 16.78 7.32
N TYR A 47 16.12 17.59 6.52
CA TYR A 47 16.62 18.06 5.22
C TYR A 47 16.61 19.59 5.06
N GLY A 48 16.00 20.34 5.98
CA GLY A 48 15.90 21.80 5.91
C GLY A 48 14.95 22.32 4.83
N ARG A 49 14.16 21.45 4.20
CA ARG A 49 13.26 21.80 3.09
C ARG A 49 12.08 20.84 2.98
N GLN A 50 10.95 21.33 2.46
CA GLN A 50 9.69 20.59 2.39
C GLN A 50 9.48 19.78 1.09
N ASP A 51 10.21 20.10 0.02
CA ASP A 51 10.12 19.49 -1.31
C ASP A 51 10.77 18.09 -1.39
N VAL A 52 11.14 17.52 -0.24
CA VAL A 52 11.67 16.15 -0.17
C VAL A 52 10.54 15.15 -0.31
N GLU A 53 10.54 14.44 -1.42
CA GLU A 53 9.68 13.27 -1.64
C GLU A 53 10.31 12.03 -1.00
N LEU A 54 9.58 11.41 -0.07
CA LEU A 54 9.94 10.09 0.43
C LEU A 54 9.61 9.05 -0.66
N LYS A 55 10.65 8.38 -1.17
CA LYS A 55 10.49 7.20 -2.02
C LYS A 55 11.12 5.97 -1.38
N ALA A 56 10.37 4.88 -1.26
CA ALA A 56 10.80 3.62 -0.68
C ALA A 56 12.08 3.10 -1.35
N VAL A 57 12.13 3.16 -2.69
CA VAL A 57 13.31 2.75 -3.47
C VAL A 57 14.57 3.55 -3.13
N ASN A 58 14.45 4.75 -2.58
CA ASN A 58 15.60 5.59 -2.21
C ASN A 58 16.02 5.39 -0.76
N VAL A 59 15.06 5.10 0.13
CA VAL A 59 15.33 4.95 1.57
C VAL A 59 15.59 3.51 2.00
N LEU A 60 14.98 2.52 1.35
CA LEU A 60 15.11 1.09 1.68
C LEU A 60 16.23 0.42 0.89
N LYS A 61 17.47 0.87 1.13
CA LYS A 61 18.69 0.33 0.51
C LYS A 61 19.74 0.03 1.58
N PRO A 62 20.62 -0.98 1.40
CA PRO A 62 21.71 -1.25 2.34
C PRO A 62 22.60 -0.02 2.63
N LYS A 63 22.78 0.87 1.65
CA LYS A 63 23.53 2.13 1.82
C LYS A 63 22.92 3.08 2.85
N SER A 64 21.63 2.97 3.18
CA SER A 64 20.98 3.75 4.23
C SER A 64 21.46 3.39 5.63
N MET A 65 22.03 2.20 5.81
CA MET A 65 22.63 1.78 7.08
C MET A 65 24.01 2.39 7.32
N THR A 66 24.67 2.93 6.29
CA THR A 66 26.08 3.33 6.37
C THR A 66 26.34 4.76 5.87
N LYS A 67 25.93 5.08 4.63
CA LYS A 67 26.23 6.36 3.98
C LYS A 67 25.06 7.32 4.02
N ASN A 68 23.84 6.82 3.82
CA ASN A 68 22.62 7.62 3.73
C ASN A 68 21.83 7.53 5.04
N VAL A 69 22.48 7.82 6.16
CA VAL A 69 21.88 7.69 7.50
C VAL A 69 20.65 8.58 7.69
N THR A 70 20.58 9.72 7.01
CA THR A 70 19.39 10.59 6.99
C THR A 70 18.18 9.88 6.37
N ASN A 71 18.38 9.07 5.32
CA ASN A 71 17.28 8.30 4.71
C ASN A 71 16.74 7.22 5.65
N LYS A 72 17.65 6.54 6.37
CA LYS A 72 17.25 5.61 7.43
C LYS A 72 16.46 6.32 8.51
N ALA A 73 17.00 7.44 9.03
CA ALA A 73 16.34 8.24 10.04
C ALA A 73 14.96 8.74 9.57
N PHE A 74 14.84 9.14 8.30
CA PHE A 74 13.57 9.59 7.75
C PHE A 74 12.54 8.46 7.72
N ALA A 75 12.90 7.28 7.19
CA ALA A 75 12.00 6.12 7.20
C ALA A 75 11.62 5.68 8.64
N ASP A 76 12.61 5.62 9.56
CA ASP A 76 12.37 5.27 10.97
C ASP A 76 11.38 6.22 11.64
N ARG A 77 11.59 7.53 11.48
CA ARG A 77 10.74 8.56 12.09
C ARG A 77 9.38 8.63 11.45
N VAL A 78 9.25 8.45 10.13
CA VAL A 78 7.93 8.35 9.48
C VAL A 78 7.14 7.17 10.04
N VAL A 79 7.75 5.99 10.17
CA VAL A 79 7.06 4.83 10.75
C VAL A 79 6.71 5.08 12.22
N ALA A 80 7.65 5.59 13.03
CA ALA A 80 7.46 5.75 14.46
C ALA A 80 6.52 6.92 14.82
N GLU A 81 6.69 8.08 14.19
CA GLU A 81 6.02 9.33 14.55
C GLU A 81 4.80 9.63 13.70
N VAL A 82 4.59 8.94 12.58
CA VAL A 82 3.39 9.12 11.74
C VAL A 82 2.53 7.86 11.78
N LEU A 83 3.05 6.73 11.30
CA LEU A 83 2.25 5.50 11.19
C LEU A 83 1.83 4.93 12.56
N CYS A 84 2.76 4.85 13.51
CA CYS A 84 2.49 4.21 14.81
C CYS A 84 1.63 5.07 15.75
N THR A 85 1.64 6.40 15.60
CA THR A 85 0.93 7.31 16.52
C THR A 85 -0.54 7.50 16.19
N ILE A 86 -0.94 7.26 14.94
CA ILE A 86 -2.33 7.44 14.50
C ILE A 86 -3.06 6.12 14.64
N LEU A 87 -3.73 5.90 15.76
CA LEU A 87 -4.33 4.60 16.11
C LEU A 87 -5.33 4.09 15.07
N ASN A 88 -6.10 5.01 14.48
CA ASN A 88 -7.13 4.74 13.49
C ASN A 88 -6.60 4.72 12.05
N LEU A 89 -5.30 4.96 11.83
CA LEU A 89 -4.65 4.66 10.56
C LEU A 89 -4.46 3.15 10.47
N LYS A 90 -4.85 2.57 9.33
CA LYS A 90 -4.65 1.15 9.05
C LYS A 90 -3.94 0.91 7.73
N VAL A 91 -3.11 -0.12 7.72
CA VAL A 91 -2.39 -0.56 6.52
C VAL A 91 -3.00 -1.89 6.05
N PHE A 92 -3.25 -1.98 4.75
CA PHE A 92 -3.68 -3.20 4.08
C PHE A 92 -2.76 -3.46 2.89
N ALA A 93 -2.49 -4.73 2.57
CA ALA A 93 -1.62 -5.04 1.44
C ALA A 93 -1.93 -6.41 0.83
N ILE A 94 -1.72 -6.50 -0.47
CA ILE A 94 -1.74 -7.74 -1.24
C ILE A 94 -0.31 -8.03 -1.69
N VAL A 95 0.24 -9.14 -1.19
CA VAL A 95 1.56 -9.64 -1.57
C VAL A 95 1.36 -10.69 -2.65
N MET A 96 2.09 -10.55 -3.75
CA MET A 96 2.01 -11.41 -4.91
C MET A 96 3.30 -12.22 -5.04
N ASP A 97 3.25 -13.31 -5.80
CA ASP A 97 4.46 -13.95 -6.30
C ASP A 97 4.70 -13.48 -7.74
N LYS A 98 5.97 -13.30 -8.11
CA LYS A 98 6.35 -12.98 -9.48
C LYS A 98 5.86 -14.07 -10.44
N PRO A 99 5.13 -13.72 -11.52
CA PRO A 99 4.70 -14.71 -12.50
C PRO A 99 5.84 -15.13 -13.42
N GLU A 100 5.84 -16.41 -13.80
CA GLU A 100 6.83 -16.96 -14.75
C GLU A 100 6.55 -16.53 -16.19
N THR A 101 5.28 -16.30 -16.51
CA THR A 101 4.81 -15.81 -17.81
C THR A 101 4.02 -14.52 -17.64
N PRO A 102 3.89 -13.69 -18.69
CA PRO A 102 3.00 -12.53 -18.62
C PRO A 102 1.59 -12.95 -18.22
N LEU A 103 0.96 -12.19 -17.33
CA LEU A 103 -0.41 -12.47 -16.89
C LEU A 103 -1.38 -12.19 -18.02
N GLU A 104 -2.20 -13.18 -18.38
CA GLU A 104 -3.35 -12.97 -19.26
C GLU A 104 -4.45 -12.29 -18.46
N ILE A 105 -4.51 -10.96 -18.54
CA ILE A 105 -5.57 -10.19 -17.90
C ILE A 105 -6.74 -10.11 -18.89
N GLU A 106 -7.87 -10.69 -18.51
CA GLU A 106 -9.10 -10.58 -19.30
C GLU A 106 -9.45 -9.10 -19.55
N ARG A 107 -9.82 -8.77 -20.79
CA ARG A 107 -10.07 -7.39 -21.17
C ARG A 107 -11.26 -6.83 -20.37
N GLY A 108 -10.99 -5.78 -19.61
CA GLY A 108 -12.01 -5.05 -18.85
C GLY A 108 -12.27 -5.58 -17.43
N THR A 109 -11.63 -6.68 -17.00
CA THR A 109 -11.69 -7.13 -15.62
C THR A 109 -10.75 -6.30 -14.74
N PHE A 110 -11.19 -6.06 -13.50
CA PHE A 110 -10.36 -5.40 -12.51
C PHE A 110 -9.41 -6.42 -11.90
N PRO A 111 -8.09 -6.21 -11.89
CA PRO A 111 -7.16 -7.24 -11.46
C PRO A 111 -7.39 -7.64 -10.00
N ASN A 112 -7.21 -8.93 -9.70
CA ASN A 112 -7.53 -9.49 -8.38
C ASN A 112 -6.79 -8.83 -7.22
N HIS A 113 -5.54 -8.40 -7.40
CA HIS A 113 -4.82 -7.70 -6.34
C HIS A 113 -5.50 -6.38 -5.97
N TYR A 114 -6.03 -5.63 -6.94
CA TYR A 114 -6.84 -4.45 -6.62
C TYR A 114 -8.18 -4.82 -6.00
N ARG A 115 -8.88 -5.86 -6.50
CA ARG A 115 -10.15 -6.33 -5.94
C ARG A 115 -9.99 -6.70 -4.46
N PHE A 116 -9.00 -7.54 -4.16
CA PHE A 116 -8.70 -7.98 -2.80
C PHE A 116 -8.27 -6.83 -1.90
N LEU A 117 -7.55 -5.84 -2.42
CA LEU A 117 -7.24 -4.64 -1.64
C LEU A 117 -8.50 -3.83 -1.34
N LEU A 118 -9.38 -3.61 -2.34
CA LEU A 118 -10.65 -2.90 -2.15
C LEU A 118 -11.56 -3.59 -1.13
N GLN A 119 -11.59 -4.92 -1.08
CA GLN A 119 -12.34 -5.66 -0.06
C GLN A 119 -11.90 -5.28 1.35
N ARG A 120 -10.59 -5.13 1.57
CA ARG A 120 -10.03 -4.77 2.88
C ARG A 120 -10.32 -3.32 3.24
N ILE A 121 -10.15 -2.42 2.28
CA ILE A 121 -10.52 -1.01 2.43
C ILE A 121 -12.02 -0.88 2.75
N ASN A 122 -12.86 -1.61 2.02
CA ASN A 122 -14.31 -1.65 2.23
C ASN A 122 -14.65 -2.16 3.63
N GLY A 123 -14.11 -3.31 4.03
CA GLY A 123 -14.38 -3.90 5.35
C GLY A 123 -13.99 -2.97 6.49
N TYR A 124 -12.82 -2.32 6.41
CA TYR A 124 -12.43 -1.35 7.42
C TYR A 124 -13.36 -0.13 7.45
N SER A 125 -13.69 0.40 6.28
CA SER A 125 -14.57 1.57 6.16
C SER A 125 -15.99 1.28 6.67
N HIS A 126 -16.49 0.07 6.40
CA HIS A 126 -17.76 -0.44 6.90
C HIS A 126 -17.77 -0.51 8.44
N MET A 127 -16.74 -1.10 9.05
CA MET A 127 -16.59 -1.16 10.51
C MET A 127 -16.56 0.23 11.16
N ARG A 128 -16.11 1.25 10.43
CA ARG A 128 -16.08 2.65 10.89
C ARG A 128 -17.38 3.40 10.62
N GLY A 129 -18.33 2.81 9.89
CA GLY A 129 -19.55 3.49 9.44
C GLY A 129 -19.26 4.70 8.55
N LYS A 130 -18.20 4.64 7.72
CA LYS A 130 -17.78 5.74 6.84
C LYS A 130 -17.60 5.25 5.41
N LYS A 131 -17.93 6.10 4.44
CA LYS A 131 -17.47 5.93 3.05
C LYS A 131 -15.97 6.24 2.93
N CYS A 132 -15.30 5.58 2.00
CA CYS A 132 -13.88 5.78 1.72
C CYS A 132 -13.63 6.16 0.27
N ILE A 133 -12.88 7.24 0.10
CA ILE A 133 -12.30 7.62 -1.19
C ILE A 133 -11.00 6.85 -1.36
N VAL A 134 -10.81 6.26 -2.53
CA VAL A 134 -9.56 5.57 -2.90
C VAL A 134 -8.78 6.48 -3.83
N ALA A 135 -7.54 6.80 -3.42
CA ALA A 135 -6.61 7.63 -4.16
C ALA A 135 -5.41 6.77 -4.57
N PHE A 136 -5.21 6.60 -5.87
CA PHE A 136 -4.07 5.92 -6.47
C PHE A 136 -2.95 6.92 -6.78
N ASP A 137 -1.70 6.47 -6.73
CA ASP A 137 -0.61 7.24 -7.34
C ASP A 137 -0.84 7.35 -8.85
N SER A 138 -0.74 8.56 -9.39
CA SER A 138 -0.94 8.82 -10.82
C SER A 138 0.31 8.47 -11.60
N GLN A 139 0.15 7.68 -12.67
CA GLN A 139 1.25 7.32 -13.56
C GLN A 139 1.18 8.11 -14.87
N ASP A 140 0.17 7.81 -15.68
CA ASP A 140 -0.16 8.50 -16.92
C ASP A 140 -1.67 8.43 -17.15
N GLU A 141 -2.20 9.40 -17.92
CA GLU A 141 -3.63 9.55 -18.15
C GLU A 141 -4.30 8.29 -18.75
N GLY A 142 -3.57 7.55 -19.60
CA GLY A 142 -4.08 6.34 -20.22
C GLY A 142 -4.27 5.20 -19.22
N ASN A 143 -3.25 4.95 -18.40
CA ASN A 143 -3.32 3.95 -17.33
C ASN A 143 -4.34 4.33 -16.24
N ASP A 144 -4.37 5.60 -15.84
CA ASP A 144 -5.32 6.12 -14.85
C ASP A 144 -6.77 5.93 -15.32
N MET A 145 -7.05 6.25 -16.59
CA MET A 145 -8.37 6.01 -17.21
C MET A 145 -8.74 4.51 -17.20
N LEU A 146 -7.79 3.63 -17.54
CA LEU A 146 -8.02 2.19 -17.57
C LEU A 146 -8.36 1.63 -16.19
N ILE A 147 -7.60 2.01 -15.16
CA ILE A 147 -7.86 1.62 -13.76
C ILE A 147 -9.21 2.15 -13.30
N SER A 148 -9.54 3.41 -13.60
CA SER A 148 -10.83 4.01 -13.27
C SER A 148 -12.01 3.24 -13.87
N HIS A 149 -11.93 2.89 -15.17
CA HIS A 149 -12.97 2.14 -15.86
C HIS A 149 -13.13 0.72 -15.29
N LYS A 150 -12.03 0.02 -15.03
CA LYS A 150 -12.05 -1.32 -14.46
C LYS A 150 -12.61 -1.32 -13.03
N MET A 151 -12.20 -0.36 -12.20
CA MET A 151 -12.72 -0.22 -10.84
C MET A 151 -14.23 0.03 -10.85
N LYS A 152 -14.73 0.94 -11.70
CA LYS A 152 -16.17 1.18 -11.86
C LYS A 152 -16.91 -0.08 -12.31
N ASN A 153 -16.40 -0.78 -13.33
CA ASN A 153 -16.99 -2.02 -13.81
C ASN A 153 -17.08 -3.06 -12.68
N TYR A 154 -16.02 -3.23 -11.90
CA TYR A 154 -16.03 -4.12 -10.74
C TYR A 154 -17.11 -3.73 -9.73
N LEU A 155 -17.14 -2.47 -9.29
CA LEU A 155 -18.08 -2.00 -8.26
C LEU A 155 -19.56 -2.04 -8.70
N PHE A 156 -19.86 -1.84 -10.00
CA PHE A 156 -21.24 -1.80 -10.49
C PHE A 156 -21.75 -3.11 -11.11
N ARG A 157 -20.86 -3.99 -11.60
CA ARG A 157 -21.27 -5.15 -12.42
C ARG A 157 -20.92 -6.50 -11.83
N SER A 158 -20.00 -6.56 -10.86
CA SER A 158 -19.63 -7.84 -10.22
C SER A 158 -20.41 -8.06 -8.93
N GLY A 159 -20.83 -9.30 -8.65
CA GLY A 159 -21.59 -9.60 -7.42
C GLY A 159 -20.82 -9.23 -6.14
N GLU A 160 -19.51 -9.44 -6.15
CA GLU A 160 -18.61 -9.06 -5.06
C GLU A 160 -18.45 -7.54 -4.94
N GLY A 161 -18.19 -6.84 -6.05
CA GLY A 161 -17.98 -5.40 -6.07
C GLY A 161 -19.24 -4.60 -5.71
N ILE A 162 -20.43 -5.09 -6.08
CA ILE A 162 -21.72 -4.50 -5.65
C ILE A 162 -21.86 -4.52 -4.12
N SER A 163 -21.24 -5.50 -3.46
CA SER A 163 -21.24 -5.61 -2.00
C SER A 163 -20.20 -4.69 -1.33
N CYS A 164 -19.31 -4.05 -2.08
CA CYS A 164 -18.37 -3.05 -1.58
C CYS A 164 -19.04 -1.68 -1.34
N THR A 165 -20.05 -1.65 -0.48
CA THR A 165 -20.92 -0.49 -0.22
C THR A 165 -20.25 0.66 0.53
N SER A 166 -19.04 0.48 1.07
CA SER A 166 -18.32 1.53 1.82
C SER A 166 -17.24 2.23 1.00
N ILE A 167 -17.08 1.87 -0.28
CA ILE A 167 -16.18 2.56 -1.21
C ILE A 167 -16.95 3.66 -1.95
N VAL A 168 -16.28 4.78 -2.21
CA VAL A 168 -16.74 5.79 -3.18
C VAL A 168 -16.34 5.31 -4.56
N GLU A 169 -17.30 5.29 -5.47
CA GLU A 169 -17.20 4.59 -6.76
C GLU A 169 -16.29 5.31 -7.77
N SER A 170 -15.94 6.57 -7.49
CA SER A 170 -14.95 7.35 -8.24
C SER A 170 -13.53 7.09 -7.73
N ALA A 171 -12.67 6.61 -8.62
CA ALA A 171 -11.22 6.55 -8.40
C ALA A 171 -10.62 7.96 -8.50
N PHE A 172 -9.72 8.30 -7.57
CA PHE A 172 -8.92 9.52 -7.60
C PHE A 172 -7.48 9.14 -7.91
N PHE A 173 -6.81 9.96 -8.73
CA PHE A 173 -5.40 9.82 -9.05
C PHE A 173 -4.70 11.07 -8.57
N VAL A 174 -3.68 10.89 -7.73
CA VAL A 174 -3.00 12.00 -7.06
C VAL A 174 -1.49 11.85 -7.25
N SER A 175 -0.75 12.96 -7.19
CA SER A 175 0.70 12.90 -7.37
C SER A 175 1.41 12.70 -6.03
N SER A 176 2.29 11.71 -5.98
CA SER A 176 3.23 11.49 -4.87
C SER A 176 4.08 12.71 -4.49
N LYS A 177 4.31 13.65 -5.41
CA LYS A 177 5.08 14.89 -5.17
C LYS A 177 4.38 15.86 -4.23
N VAL A 178 3.05 15.80 -4.17
CA VAL A 178 2.22 16.75 -3.41
C VAL A 178 1.40 16.08 -2.30
N GLU A 179 1.11 14.78 -2.41
CA GLU A 179 0.33 14.06 -1.41
C GLU A 179 1.21 13.13 -0.54
N GLU A 180 1.42 13.50 0.72
CA GLU A 180 2.12 12.65 1.70
C GLU A 180 1.47 11.28 1.90
N GLY A 181 0.16 11.16 1.70
CA GLY A 181 -0.55 9.90 1.84
C GLY A 181 -0.04 8.82 0.88
N ILE A 182 0.28 9.20 -0.36
CA ILE A 182 0.89 8.28 -1.34
C ILE A 182 2.30 7.89 -0.89
N GLN A 183 3.10 8.85 -0.42
CA GLN A 183 4.45 8.55 0.09
C GLN A 183 4.43 7.54 1.26
N LEU A 184 3.41 7.61 2.13
CA LEU A 184 3.20 6.60 3.17
C LEU A 184 2.84 5.23 2.58
N ALA A 185 2.01 5.19 1.55
CA ALA A 185 1.65 3.96 0.85
C ALA A 185 2.85 3.32 0.16
N ASP A 186 3.68 4.11 -0.54
CA ASP A 186 4.95 3.68 -1.15
C ASP A 186 5.88 3.05 -0.10
N LEU A 187 6.12 3.75 1.02
CA LEU A 187 6.96 3.24 2.09
C LEU A 187 6.43 1.91 2.64
N CYS A 188 5.12 1.81 2.86
CA CYS A 188 4.51 0.58 3.35
C CYS A 188 4.65 -0.57 2.34
N ALA A 189 4.35 -0.32 1.06
CA ALA A 189 4.50 -1.31 -0.01
C ALA A 189 5.96 -1.79 -0.11
N GLY A 190 6.92 -0.84 -0.07
CA GLY A 190 8.34 -1.12 -0.14
C GLY A 190 8.87 -1.93 1.05
N VAL A 191 8.46 -1.60 2.28
CA VAL A 191 8.88 -2.37 3.48
C VAL A 191 8.29 -3.78 3.42
N ILE A 192 7.00 -3.92 3.11
CA ILE A 192 6.34 -5.23 3.01
C ILE A 192 7.01 -6.09 1.94
N ARG A 193 7.28 -5.54 0.75
CA ARG A 193 8.03 -6.24 -0.31
C ARG A 193 9.40 -6.71 0.18
N LYS A 194 10.20 -5.78 0.74
CA LYS A 194 11.56 -6.10 1.21
C LYS A 194 11.56 -7.15 2.31
N TYR A 195 10.58 -7.13 3.21
CA TYR A 195 10.41 -8.16 4.22
C TYR A 195 10.19 -9.54 3.59
N HIS A 196 9.30 -9.63 2.59
CA HIS A 196 9.06 -10.90 1.89
C HIS A 196 10.28 -11.37 1.08
N GLU A 197 11.07 -10.45 0.51
CA GLU A 197 12.28 -10.79 -0.25
C GLU A 197 13.46 -11.21 0.63
N LEU A 198 13.63 -10.58 1.80
CA LEU A 198 14.87 -10.66 2.59
C LEU A 198 14.71 -11.42 3.91
N CYS A 199 13.52 -11.42 4.51
CA CYS A 199 13.31 -11.92 5.87
C CYS A 199 12.56 -13.25 5.90
N VAL A 200 11.57 -13.43 5.01
CA VAL A 200 10.77 -14.66 4.98
C VAL A 200 11.62 -15.85 4.54
N GLY A 201 11.78 -16.84 5.43
CA GLY A 201 12.60 -18.03 5.18
C GLY A 201 14.11 -17.81 5.33
N ALA A 202 14.55 -16.63 5.76
CA ALA A 202 15.96 -16.37 6.01
C ALA A 202 16.45 -17.08 7.28
N ALA A 203 17.56 -17.81 7.19
CA ALA A 203 18.19 -18.46 8.34
C ALA A 203 18.90 -17.46 9.27
N THR A 204 19.44 -16.39 8.68
CA THR A 204 20.15 -15.31 9.38
C THR A 204 19.81 -13.97 8.72
N MET A 205 19.70 -12.90 9.52
CA MET A 205 19.45 -11.56 9.00
C MET A 205 20.69 -10.68 9.15
N ASP A 206 21.11 -10.07 8.05
CA ASP A 206 22.11 -8.99 8.10
C ASP A 206 21.50 -7.71 8.73
N PRO A 207 22.31 -6.69 9.07
CA PRO A 207 21.79 -5.48 9.72
C PRO A 207 20.70 -4.75 8.94
N PHE A 208 20.74 -4.80 7.60
CA PHE A 208 19.73 -4.17 6.76
C PHE A 208 18.41 -4.96 6.81
N SER A 209 18.48 -6.28 6.74
CA SER A 209 17.33 -7.19 6.82
C SER A 209 16.68 -7.13 8.21
N THR A 210 17.48 -7.01 9.28
CA THR A 210 16.98 -6.76 10.63
C THR A 210 16.20 -5.46 10.72
N TRP A 211 16.74 -4.37 10.15
CA TRP A 211 16.05 -3.08 10.10
C TRP A 211 14.73 -3.16 9.32
N ILE A 212 14.70 -3.84 8.16
CA ILE A 212 13.47 -4.08 7.40
C ILE A 212 12.45 -4.87 8.23
N ASN A 213 12.88 -5.91 8.94
CA ASN A 213 12.01 -6.71 9.80
C ASN A 213 11.38 -5.87 10.93
N GLU A 214 12.15 -4.97 11.54
CA GLU A 214 11.65 -4.05 12.57
C GLU A 214 10.61 -3.06 12.02
N LEU A 215 10.86 -2.48 10.84
CA LEU A 215 9.89 -1.61 10.17
C LEU A 215 8.62 -2.39 9.82
N TYR A 216 8.76 -3.61 9.31
CA TYR A 216 7.64 -4.47 8.95
C TYR A 216 6.79 -4.81 10.18
N ALA A 217 7.39 -5.17 11.31
CA ALA A 217 6.65 -5.45 12.54
C ALA A 217 5.78 -4.26 12.99
N LYS A 218 6.31 -3.04 12.89
CA LYS A 218 5.57 -1.80 13.18
C LYS A 218 4.40 -1.62 12.20
N ILE A 219 4.62 -1.81 10.90
CA ILE A 219 3.57 -1.72 9.87
C ILE A 219 2.51 -2.80 10.06
N GLN A 220 2.91 -4.05 10.32
CA GLN A 220 2.00 -5.17 10.58
C GLN A 220 1.11 -4.89 11.80
N SER A 221 1.65 -4.24 12.84
CA SER A 221 0.86 -3.81 14.00
C SER A 221 -0.22 -2.76 13.67
N ARG A 222 -0.13 -2.11 12.50
CA ARG A 222 -1.13 -1.18 11.98
C ARG A 222 -2.13 -1.85 11.03
N THR A 223 -2.14 -3.17 10.93
CA THR A 223 -3.17 -3.91 10.20
C THR A 223 -4.32 -4.30 11.14
N CYS A 224 -5.43 -4.80 10.60
CA CYS A 224 -6.48 -5.44 11.38
C CYS A 224 -7.24 -6.47 10.53
N LEU A 225 -8.00 -7.34 11.19
CA LEU A 225 -9.03 -8.14 10.53
C LEU A 225 -10.20 -7.24 10.14
N VAL A 226 -10.82 -7.54 8.99
CA VAL A 226 -11.96 -6.80 8.46
C VAL A 226 -12.96 -7.76 7.84
N PRO A 227 -14.28 -7.48 7.87
CA PRO A 227 -15.26 -8.35 7.23
C PRO A 227 -15.09 -8.34 5.70
N SER A 228 -15.37 -9.49 5.07
CA SER A 228 -15.55 -9.59 3.62
C SER A 228 -16.74 -8.73 3.17
N PRO A 229 -16.84 -8.36 1.87
CA PRO A 229 -18.00 -7.62 1.37
C PRO A 229 -19.35 -8.28 1.66
N HIS A 230 -19.40 -9.61 1.69
CA HIS A 230 -20.61 -10.37 2.01
C HIS A 230 -20.79 -10.64 3.52
N GLY A 231 -19.81 -10.29 4.35
CA GLY A 231 -19.84 -10.46 5.81
C GLY A 231 -19.65 -11.89 6.31
N ASP A 232 -19.39 -12.84 5.41
CA ASP A 232 -19.25 -14.27 5.70
C ASP A 232 -17.87 -14.66 6.25
N GLN A 233 -16.85 -13.83 6.03
CA GLN A 233 -15.46 -14.13 6.37
C GLN A 233 -14.74 -12.92 6.99
N GLN A 234 -13.70 -13.22 7.78
CA GLN A 234 -12.75 -12.22 8.26
C GLN A 234 -11.50 -12.24 7.37
N LEU A 235 -11.13 -11.10 6.82
CA LEU A 235 -10.00 -10.92 5.91
C LEU A 235 -8.79 -10.38 6.68
N HIS A 236 -7.63 -11.04 6.50
CA HIS A 236 -6.35 -10.54 7.00
C HIS A 236 -5.91 -9.28 6.25
N GLY A 237 -5.39 -8.30 7.00
CA GLY A 237 -5.01 -7.01 6.45
C GLY A 237 -3.85 -7.08 5.44
N ILE A 238 -2.80 -7.84 5.75
CA ILE A 238 -1.78 -8.22 4.77
C ILE A 238 -2.10 -9.65 4.30
N TYR A 239 -2.21 -9.84 2.99
CA TYR A 239 -2.60 -11.10 2.40
C TYR A 239 -1.67 -11.49 1.27
N LYS A 240 -1.04 -12.66 1.41
CA LYS A 240 -0.31 -13.29 0.32
C LYS A 240 -1.30 -13.98 -0.62
N MET A 241 -1.49 -13.42 -1.80
CA MET A 241 -2.41 -13.94 -2.81
C MET A 241 -1.83 -15.22 -3.42
N PRO A 242 -2.59 -16.33 -3.41
CA PRO A 242 -2.20 -17.56 -4.10
C PRO A 242 -1.94 -17.34 -5.60
N TYR A 243 -0.88 -17.95 -6.13
CA TYR A 243 -0.48 -17.84 -7.54
C TYR A 243 -1.63 -18.04 -8.54
N ARG A 244 -2.48 -19.05 -8.30
CA ARG A 244 -3.64 -19.36 -9.14
C ARG A 244 -4.65 -18.21 -9.29
N LEU A 245 -4.62 -17.23 -8.39
CA LEU A 245 -5.51 -16.06 -8.41
C LEU A 245 -4.85 -14.84 -9.09
N LEU A 246 -3.58 -14.89 -9.46
CA LEU A 246 -2.95 -13.82 -10.25
C LEU A 246 -3.52 -13.74 -11.67
N ALA A 247 -3.85 -14.88 -12.27
CA ALA A 247 -4.25 -15.00 -13.67
C ALA A 247 -5.77 -15.13 -13.91
N ARG A 248 -6.60 -15.16 -12.86
CA ARG A 248 -8.07 -15.36 -12.98
C ARG A 248 -8.82 -14.12 -12.50
N GLY A 249 -8.89 -13.08 -13.33
CA GLY A 249 -9.67 -11.86 -13.06
C GLY A 249 -11.16 -12.06 -13.27
#